data_AF-A0A481ZM24-F1
#
_entry.id   AF-A0A481ZM24-F1
#
_cell.length_a   1.000
_cell.length_b   1.000
_cell.length_c   1.000
_cell.angle_alpha   90.00
_cell.angle_beta   90.00
_cell.angle_gamma   90.00
#
_symmetry.space_group_name_H-M   'P 1'
#
loop_
_entity.id
_entity.type
_entity.pdbx_description
1 polymer ?
#
loop_
_entity_poly.entity_id
_entity_poly.type
_entity_poly.pdbx_seq_one_letter_code
_entity_poly.pdbx_strand_id
1 'polypeptide(L)' 'MLVMLDIRSENIVHSSTFLAKLPEAYAILDPIVDVMPIIPLLLFLSAPVWQASVSSR' A
#
# COMPACT_ATOMS: atom_id res chain seq x y z
N MET A 1 -30.07 -1.51 3.39
CA MET A 1 -29.03 -1.85 2.40
C MET A 1 -27.85 -0.86 2.44
N LEU A 2 -28.09 0.47 2.46
CA LEU A 2 -27.02 1.47 2.59
C LEU A 2 -26.26 1.43 3.94
N VAL A 3 -26.95 1.15 5.04
CA VAL A 3 -26.34 1.02 6.39
C VAL A 3 -25.29 -0.10 6.48
N MET A 4 -25.41 -1.15 5.66
CA MET A 4 -24.50 -2.30 5.68
C MET A 4 -23.22 -2.05 4.86
N LEU A 5 -23.27 -1.11 3.91
CA LEU A 5 -22.11 -0.63 3.13
C LEU A 5 -21.22 0.30 3.96
N ASP A 6 -21.84 1.13 4.80
CA ASP A 6 -21.16 2.06 5.71
C ASP A 6 -20.28 1.32 6.74
N ILE A 7 -20.86 0.33 7.42
CA ILE A 7 -20.15 -0.55 8.38
C ILE A 7 -19.00 -1.31 7.70
N ARG A 8 -19.18 -1.76 6.44
CA ARG A 8 -18.12 -2.44 5.69
C ARG A 8 -16.99 -1.47 5.31
N SER A 9 -17.31 -0.23 4.95
CA SER A 9 -16.29 0.78 4.63
C SER A 9 -15.48 1.19 5.85
N GLU A 10 -16.12 1.44 7.00
CA GLU A 10 -15.39 1.74 8.25
C GLU A 10 -14.52 0.55 8.71
N ASN A 11 -15.00 -0.69 8.57
CA ASN A 11 -14.24 -1.88 8.97
C ASN A 11 -13.06 -2.18 8.03
N ILE A 12 -13.20 -1.91 6.73
CA ILE A 12 -12.11 -2.02 5.75
C ILE A 12 -11.01 -1.00 6.07
N VAL A 13 -11.37 0.22 6.44
CA VAL A 13 -10.41 1.25 6.85
C VAL A 13 -9.73 0.87 8.17
N HIS A 14 -10.46 0.35 9.16
CA HIS A 14 -9.87 -0.08 10.44
C HIS A 14 -8.98 -1.33 10.37
N SER A 15 -9.18 -2.22 9.38
CA SER A 15 -8.31 -3.40 9.17
C SER A 15 -7.03 -3.09 8.40
N SER A 16 -6.93 -1.89 7.80
CA SER A 16 -5.82 -1.52 6.91
C SER A 16 -4.56 -1.01 7.62
N THR A 17 -4.60 -0.85 8.95
CA THR A 17 -3.49 -0.30 9.75
C THR A 17 -2.87 -1.32 10.71
N PHE A 18 -3.05 -2.62 10.47
CA PHE A 18 -2.39 -3.65 11.26
C PHE A 18 -1.09 -4.10 10.59
N LEU A 19 -0.03 -3.31 10.76
CA LEU A 19 1.34 -3.83 10.61
C LEU A 19 1.63 -4.71 11.83
N ALA A 20 1.28 -5.99 11.71
CA ALA A 20 1.64 -6.98 12.71
C ALA A 20 3.16 -6.99 12.89
N LYS A 21 3.65 -7.17 14.13
CA LYS A 21 5.08 -7.37 14.36
C LYS A 21 5.59 -8.52 13.51
N LEU A 22 6.67 -8.29 12.79
CA LEU A 22 7.34 -9.34 12.05
C LEU A 22 7.90 -10.39 13.02
N PRO A 23 8.01 -11.66 12.60
CA PRO A 23 8.74 -12.67 13.37
C PRO A 23 10.17 -12.17 13.67
N GLU A 24 10.76 -12.61 14.79
CA GLU A 24 12.05 -12.07 15.29
C GLU A 24 13.20 -12.14 14.27
N ALA A 25 13.23 -13.15 13.40
CA ALA A 25 14.21 -13.26 12.32
C ALA A 25 14.10 -12.16 11.24
N TYR A 26 12.95 -11.50 11.15
CA TYR A 26 12.65 -10.45 10.17
C TYR A 26 12.55 -9.05 10.80
N ALA A 27 12.86 -8.89 12.09
CA ALA A 27 12.81 -7.59 12.78
C ALA A 27 13.72 -6.53 12.11
N ILE A 28 14.77 -6.95 11.41
CA ILE A 28 15.65 -6.05 10.63
C ILE A 28 14.88 -5.41 9.45
N LEU A 29 13.84 -6.07 8.95
CA LEU A 29 13.02 -5.62 7.82
C LEU A 29 11.79 -4.79 8.24
N ASP A 30 11.55 -4.61 9.55
CA ASP A 30 10.51 -3.74 10.10
C ASP A 30 10.45 -2.38 9.35
N PRO A 31 11.56 -1.62 9.19
CA PRO A 31 11.51 -0.33 8.49
C PRO A 31 11.12 -0.42 7.00
N ILE A 32 11.32 -1.56 6.35
CA ILE A 32 10.93 -1.77 4.94
C ILE A 32 9.43 -2.03 4.85
N VAL A 33 8.90 -2.85 5.76
CA VAL A 33 7.48 -3.19 5.83
C VAL A 33 6.64 -1.96 6.17
N ASP A 34 7.17 -1.03 6.96
CA ASP A 34 6.55 0.26 7.24
C ASP A 34 6.35 1.14 5.97
N VAL A 35 7.23 1.00 4.98
CA VAL A 35 7.18 1.78 3.72
C VAL A 35 6.43 1.03 2.60
N MET A 36 6.28 -0.29 2.71
CA MET A 36 5.60 -1.14 1.73
C MET A 36 4.18 -0.67 1.31
N PRO A 37 3.34 -0.09 2.20
CA PRO A 37 2.02 0.41 1.80
C PRO A 37 2.04 1.52 0.74
N ILE A 38 3.18 2.20 0.55
CA ILE A 38 3.34 3.27 -0.45
C ILE A 38 3.57 2.72 -1.88
N ILE A 39 3.92 1.44 -2.04
CA ILE A 39 4.23 0.83 -3.35
C ILE A 39 3.14 1.06 -4.42
N PRO A 40 1.82 0.91 -4.13
CA PRO A 40 0.78 1.17 -5.12
C PRO A 40 0.83 2.60 -5.69
N LEU A 41 1.17 3.59 -4.87
CA LEU A 41 1.32 4.98 -5.31
C LEU A 41 2.56 5.15 -6.19
N LEU A 42 3.67 4.51 -5.85
CA LEU A 42 4.89 4.56 -6.66
C LEU A 42 4.70 3.95 -8.05
N LEU A 43 3.93 2.86 -8.17
CA LEU A 43 3.61 2.25 -9.47
C LEU A 43 2.77 3.16 -10.35
N PHE A 44 1.82 3.90 -9.76
CA PHE A 44 1.05 4.91 -10.47
C PHE A 44 1.95 6.05 -10.98
N LEU A 45 2.85 6.55 -10.13
CA LEU A 45 3.78 7.62 -10.49
C LEU A 45 4.85 7.16 -11.51
N SER A 46 5.19 5.87 -11.52
CA SER A 46 6.17 5.31 -12.45
C SER A 46 5.65 5.14 -13.88
N ALA A 47 4.33 5.13 -14.11
CA ALA A 47 3.76 4.94 -15.45
C ALA A 47 4.20 6.02 -16.48
N PRO A 48 4.14 7.34 -16.18
CA PRO A 48 4.67 8.37 -17.07
C PRO A 48 6.20 8.35 -17.17
N VAL A 49 6.90 7.95 -16.10
CA VAL A 49 8.38 7.77 -16.13
C VAL A 49 8.76 6.68 -17.12
N TRP A 50 7.99 5.58 -17.13
CA TRP A 50 8.19 4.49 -18.07
C TRP A 50 7.93 4.94 -19.51
N GLN A 51 6.83 5.64 -19.77
CA GLN A 51 6.56 6.20 -21.10
C GLN A 51 7.65 7.16 -21.57
N ALA A 52 8.13 8.05 -20.68
CA ALA A 52 9.22 8.96 -20.98
C ALA A 52 10.54 8.24 -21.29
N SER A 53 10.82 7.10 -20.65
CA SER A 53 12.04 6.31 -20.87
C SER A 53 12.03 5.54 -22.20
N VAL A 54 10.88 5.06 -22.68
CA VAL A 54 10.80 4.24 -23.91
C VAL A 54 10.37 5.03 -25.15
N SER A 55 9.74 6.19 -24.97
CA SER A 55 9.16 6.97 -26.06
C SER A 55 9.09 8.45 -25.68
N SER A 56 10.21 9.15 -25.78
CA SER A 56 10.29 10.62 -25.68
C SER A 56 9.91 11.30 -27.01
N ARG A 57 8.77 10.92 -27.59
CA ARG A 57 8.22 11.49 -28.83
C ARG A 57 6.80 11.97 -28.60
#